data_AF-A0A973IDM8-F1
#
_entry.id   AF-A0A973IDM8-F1
#
_cell.length_a   1.000
_cell.length_b   1.000
_cell.length_c   1.000
_cell.angle_alpha   90.00
_cell.angle_beta   90.00
_cell.angle_gamma   90.00
#
_symmetry.space_group_name_H-M   'P 1'
#
loop_
_entity.id
_entity.type
_entity.pdbx_description
1 polymer ?
#
loop_
_entity_poly.entity_id
_entity_poly.type
_entity_poly.pdbx_seq_one_letter_code
_entity_poly.pdbx_strand_id
1 'polypeptide(L)'
;MENIDIALPSYDDATLLTGLTDPDEIVSFYHDLGAKIVALKLGGDGCRLSFDGSRHDIAPHKVKAVDSTAAGDTFAGAFLAQILKTNDPKQAARYANIAAALCVTKYGAAAAIPHRDAVETILNGYAINTKAAMVAAQEFSKALIAANKPGAIVNVSSISSFVGFADHAAYCASKGAMDAMSRVMANELGQYGIRVNCINPIVTMTELAAEAWSDPAKSEPIMSRIPLGKFAEVNDVANLIVFLLSEKSRMLNATTIPVDGGFLAR
;
A
#
# COMPACT_ATOMS: atom_id res chain seq x y z
N MET A 1 27.38 -8.69 5.16
CA MET A 1 26.10 -8.13 5.64
C MET A 1 25.53 -9.20 6.55
N GLU A 2 25.41 -8.95 7.86
CA GLU A 2 25.37 -10.05 8.85
C GLU A 2 24.20 -9.91 9.85
N ASN A 3 23.16 -9.16 9.47
CA ASN A 3 22.10 -8.67 10.35
C ASN A 3 20.71 -9.23 9.97
N ILE A 4 20.63 -10.48 9.50
CA ILE A 4 19.36 -11.17 9.22
C ILE A 4 19.21 -12.32 10.22
N ASP A 5 18.34 -12.18 11.22
CA ASP A 5 18.08 -13.29 12.14
C ASP A 5 17.10 -14.31 11.54
N ILE A 6 16.06 -13.84 10.85
CA ILE A 6 14.99 -14.69 10.30
C ILE A 6 14.58 -14.21 8.90
N ALA A 7 14.53 -15.13 7.93
CA ALA A 7 13.98 -14.91 6.59
C ALA A 7 12.73 -15.78 6.36
N LEU A 8 11.65 -15.17 5.86
CA LEU A 8 10.35 -15.84 5.66
C LEU A 8 9.84 -15.69 4.21
N PRO A 9 10.63 -16.11 3.20
CA PRO A 9 10.27 -16.00 1.78
C PRO A 9 9.10 -16.92 1.40
N SER A 10 8.40 -16.60 0.30
CA SER A 10 7.64 -17.60 -0.44
C SER A 10 8.54 -18.29 -1.47
N TYR A 11 8.19 -19.52 -1.86
CA TYR A 11 8.88 -20.24 -2.93
C TYR A 11 8.84 -19.49 -4.27
N ASP A 12 7.69 -18.90 -4.61
CA ASP A 12 7.50 -18.18 -5.88
C ASP A 12 8.34 -16.89 -5.93
N ASP A 13 8.28 -16.06 -4.88
CA ASP A 13 9.08 -14.83 -4.77
C ASP A 13 10.58 -15.16 -4.77
N ALA A 14 10.98 -16.20 -4.04
CA ALA A 14 12.38 -16.63 -4.00
C ALA A 14 12.89 -17.14 -5.34
N THR A 15 12.07 -17.93 -6.05
CA THR A 15 12.42 -18.42 -7.40
C THR A 15 12.64 -17.25 -8.36
N LEU A 16 11.78 -16.23 -8.31
CA LEU A 16 11.90 -15.03 -9.14
C LEU A 16 13.08 -14.12 -8.75
N LEU A 17 13.42 -14.02 -7.46
CA LEU A 17 14.50 -13.17 -6.96
C LEU A 17 15.90 -13.80 -7.06
N THR A 18 15.99 -15.14 -7.11
CA THR A 18 17.27 -15.87 -7.11
C THR A 18 17.58 -16.60 -8.42
N GLY A 19 16.55 -16.92 -9.22
CA GLY A 19 16.66 -17.80 -10.39
C GLY A 19 16.79 -19.29 -10.05
N LEU A 20 16.82 -19.66 -8.76
CA LEU A 20 16.89 -21.04 -8.27
C LEU A 20 15.48 -21.63 -8.19
N THR A 21 15.29 -22.87 -8.65
CA THR A 21 13.98 -23.56 -8.58
C THR A 21 13.94 -24.67 -7.53
N ASP A 22 15.06 -25.05 -6.94
CA ASP A 22 15.10 -26.08 -5.91
C ASP A 22 14.89 -25.45 -4.51
N PRO A 23 13.94 -25.96 -3.68
CA PRO A 23 13.67 -25.42 -2.35
C PRO A 23 14.87 -25.45 -1.39
N ASP A 24 15.78 -26.41 -1.53
CA ASP A 24 16.97 -26.52 -0.70
C ASP A 24 18.12 -25.62 -1.17
N GLU A 25 18.26 -25.36 -2.48
CA GLU A 25 19.15 -24.32 -3.00
C GLU A 25 18.65 -22.93 -2.58
N ILE A 26 17.34 -22.66 -2.69
CA ILE A 26 16.70 -21.43 -2.22
C ILE A 26 16.95 -21.20 -0.72
N VAL A 27 16.74 -22.22 0.12
CA VAL A 27 17.00 -22.12 1.56
C VAL A 27 18.48 -21.84 1.85
N SER A 28 19.40 -22.45 1.09
CA SER A 28 20.84 -22.17 1.20
C SER A 28 21.17 -20.71 0.89
N PHE A 29 20.65 -20.18 -0.22
CA PHE A 29 20.86 -18.79 -0.63
C PHE A 29 20.49 -17.77 0.46
N TYR A 30 19.36 -17.96 1.16
CA TYR A 30 18.99 -17.05 2.25
C TYR A 30 19.87 -17.20 3.49
N HIS A 31 20.39 -18.41 3.78
CA HIS A 31 21.40 -18.60 4.83
C HIS A 31 22.75 -17.96 4.45
N ASP A 32 23.16 -18.01 3.18
CA ASP A 32 24.39 -17.37 2.67
C ASP A 32 24.30 -15.83 2.70
N LEU A 33 23.09 -15.26 2.61
CA LEU A 33 22.81 -13.86 2.91
C LEU A 33 22.79 -13.53 4.43
N GLY A 34 23.07 -14.52 5.29
CA GLY A 34 23.25 -14.36 6.72
C GLY A 34 22.05 -14.76 7.59
N ALA A 35 20.95 -15.27 7.03
CA ALA A 35 19.78 -15.69 7.81
C ALA A 35 20.13 -16.83 8.78
N LYS A 36 19.73 -16.75 10.05
CA LYS A 36 19.91 -17.85 11.03
C LYS A 36 18.77 -18.86 10.97
N ILE A 37 17.55 -18.38 10.71
CA ILE A 37 16.35 -19.18 10.49
C ILE A 37 15.76 -18.83 9.12
N VAL A 38 15.46 -19.84 8.30
CA VAL A 38 14.70 -19.66 7.04
C VAL A 38 13.45 -20.53 7.11
N ALA A 39 12.27 -19.94 6.92
CA ALA A 39 11.02 -20.69 6.72
C ALA A 39 10.44 -20.36 5.34
N LEU A 40 10.79 -21.21 4.36
CA LEU A 40 10.36 -21.10 2.97
C LEU A 40 8.91 -21.62 2.84
N LYS A 41 7.97 -20.72 2.58
CA LYS A 41 6.55 -21.06 2.40
C LYS A 41 6.35 -21.79 1.07
N LEU A 42 5.87 -23.04 1.13
CA LEU A 42 5.55 -23.91 -0.01
C LEU A 42 4.03 -23.94 -0.30
N GLY A 43 3.30 -22.91 0.13
CA GLY A 43 1.86 -22.79 -0.10
C GLY A 43 1.05 -23.96 0.48
N GLY A 44 0.33 -24.67 -0.38
CA GLY A 44 -0.54 -25.79 0.01
C GLY A 44 0.19 -27.01 0.59
N ASP A 45 1.50 -27.11 0.35
CA ASP A 45 2.36 -28.20 0.83
C ASP A 45 3.12 -27.84 2.13
N GLY A 46 2.84 -26.67 2.73
CA GLY A 46 3.33 -26.27 4.04
C GLY A 46 4.57 -25.38 3.96
N CYS A 47 5.63 -25.72 4.68
CA CYS A 47 6.90 -24.99 4.59
C CYS A 47 8.14 -25.86 4.83
N ARG A 48 9.22 -25.57 4.08
CA ARG A 48 10.59 -26.05 4.35
C ARG A 48 11.21 -25.11 5.38
N LEU A 49 11.42 -25.60 6.60
CA LEU A 49 12.02 -24.85 7.70
C LEU A 49 13.47 -25.28 7.89
N SER A 50 14.39 -24.31 7.99
CA SER A 50 15.81 -24.54 8.27
C SER A 50 16.33 -23.63 9.36
N PHE A 51 17.09 -24.21 10.29
CA PHE A 51 17.78 -23.54 11.40
C PHE A 51 18.83 -24.49 12.00
N ASP A 52 19.86 -23.95 12.65
CA ASP A 52 20.94 -24.70 13.29
C ASP A 52 21.59 -25.78 12.39
N GLY A 53 21.76 -25.46 11.09
CA GLY A 53 22.30 -26.37 10.08
C GLY A 53 21.39 -27.54 9.70
N SER A 54 20.14 -27.56 10.17
CA SER A 54 19.19 -28.67 10.01
C SER A 54 17.93 -28.24 9.25
N ARG A 55 17.31 -29.16 8.50
CA ARG A 55 16.13 -28.89 7.66
C ARG A 55 14.96 -29.82 8.01
N HIS A 56 13.75 -29.27 8.00
CA HIS A 56 12.52 -29.94 8.46
C HIS A 56 11.35 -29.57 7.56
N ASP A 57 10.63 -30.57 7.06
CA ASP A 57 9.35 -30.37 6.39
C ASP A 57 8.22 -30.25 7.42
N ILE A 58 7.57 -29.09 7.42
CA ILE A 58 6.44 -28.83 8.31
C ILE A 58 5.17 -29.02 7.49
N ALA A 59 4.58 -30.21 7.61
CA ALA A 59 3.40 -30.63 6.86
C ALA A 59 2.23 -29.61 6.97
N PRO A 60 1.43 -29.44 5.90
CA PRO A 60 0.37 -28.45 5.84
C PRO A 60 -0.82 -28.83 6.71
N HIS A 61 -1.50 -27.83 7.26
CA HIS A 61 -2.84 -28.03 7.82
C HIS A 61 -3.87 -27.96 6.68
N LYS A 62 -4.30 -29.13 6.18
CA LYS A 62 -5.19 -29.21 5.01
C LYS A 62 -6.59 -28.73 5.34
N VAL A 63 -6.99 -27.62 4.74
CA VAL A 63 -8.35 -27.06 4.73
C VAL A 63 -8.92 -27.08 3.32
N LYS A 64 -10.23 -26.85 3.16
CA LYS A 64 -10.77 -26.36 1.89
C LYS A 64 -10.46 -24.87 1.79
N ALA A 65 -9.35 -24.53 1.12
CA ALA A 65 -9.01 -23.15 0.83
C ALA A 65 -10.12 -22.51 -0.03
N VAL A 66 -10.36 -21.23 0.25
CA VAL A 66 -11.27 -20.36 -0.49
C VAL A 66 -10.42 -19.29 -1.17
N ASP A 67 -9.56 -18.60 -0.41
CA ASP A 67 -8.81 -17.41 -0.88
C ASP A 67 -7.39 -17.36 -0.28
N SER A 68 -6.36 -16.96 -1.03
CA SER A 68 -4.95 -17.07 -0.57
C SER A 68 -4.32 -15.79 0.02
N THR A 69 -5.03 -14.65 0.06
CA THR A 69 -4.38 -13.37 0.45
C THR A 69 -3.95 -13.32 1.88
N ALA A 70 -2.82 -12.64 2.07
CA ALA A 70 -2.15 -12.50 3.35
C ALA A 70 -1.96 -13.85 4.08
N ALA A 71 -2.06 -15.00 3.42
CA ALA A 71 -1.63 -16.27 3.99
C ALA A 71 -0.10 -16.25 4.19
N GLY A 72 0.63 -15.65 3.25
CA GLY A 72 2.08 -15.45 3.36
C GLY A 72 2.50 -14.47 4.45
N ASP A 73 1.67 -13.46 4.73
CA ASP A 73 1.90 -12.43 5.76
C ASP A 73 1.39 -12.88 7.14
N THR A 74 0.26 -13.59 7.18
CA THR A 74 -0.28 -14.26 8.37
C THR A 74 0.68 -15.36 8.82
N PHE A 75 1.24 -16.14 7.90
CA PHE A 75 2.33 -17.05 8.21
C PHE A 75 3.52 -16.28 8.81
N ALA A 76 3.97 -15.20 8.17
CA ALA A 76 5.13 -14.45 8.65
C ALA A 76 4.90 -13.85 10.05
N GLY A 77 3.77 -13.16 10.26
CA GLY A 77 3.38 -12.58 11.54
C GLY A 77 3.14 -13.63 12.63
N ALA A 78 2.46 -14.73 12.33
CA ALA A 78 2.23 -15.82 13.29
C ALA A 78 3.54 -16.57 13.62
N PHE A 79 4.45 -16.73 12.66
CA PHE A 79 5.76 -17.31 12.89
C PHE A 79 6.58 -16.42 13.84
N LEU A 80 6.69 -15.12 13.53
CA LEU A 80 7.45 -14.16 14.35
C LEU A 80 6.83 -13.96 15.74
N ALA A 81 5.50 -13.97 15.87
CA ALA A 81 4.82 -13.91 17.15
C ALA A 81 5.05 -15.18 18.00
N GLN A 82 5.04 -16.37 17.38
CA GLN A 82 5.20 -17.63 18.10
C GLN A 82 6.67 -17.93 18.44
N ILE A 83 7.64 -17.61 17.57
CA ILE A 83 9.07 -17.80 17.89
C ILE A 83 9.50 -16.94 19.08
N LEU A 84 9.05 -15.69 19.17
CA LEU A 84 9.29 -14.81 20.33
C LEU A 84 8.66 -15.35 21.63
N LYS A 85 7.60 -16.15 21.52
CA LYS A 85 6.86 -16.70 22.67
C LYS A 85 7.45 -18.01 23.20
N THR A 86 8.00 -18.87 22.34
CA THR A 86 8.41 -20.24 22.73
C THR A 86 9.83 -20.62 22.35
N ASN A 87 10.53 -19.80 21.55
CA ASN A 87 11.88 -20.03 21.06
C ASN A 87 12.07 -21.39 20.35
N ASP A 88 10.98 -21.96 19.81
CA ASP A 88 10.94 -23.21 19.04
C ASP A 88 10.51 -22.92 17.59
N PRO A 89 11.44 -22.94 16.61
CA PRO A 89 11.13 -22.71 15.20
C PRO A 89 10.16 -23.72 14.59
N LYS A 90 10.15 -24.98 15.06
CA LYS A 90 9.26 -26.02 14.52
C LYS A 90 7.83 -25.81 15.01
N GLN A 91 7.67 -25.46 16.29
CA GLN A 91 6.36 -25.09 16.84
C GLN A 91 5.86 -23.77 16.24
N ALA A 92 6.74 -22.79 16.00
CA ALA A 92 6.40 -21.54 15.30
C ALA A 92 5.94 -21.80 13.86
N ALA A 93 6.66 -22.60 13.08
CA ALA A 93 6.27 -22.99 11.72
C ALA A 93 4.94 -23.77 11.69
N ARG A 94 4.75 -24.71 12.62
CA ARG A 94 3.50 -25.48 12.70
C ARG A 94 2.30 -24.59 13.06
N TYR A 95 2.48 -23.65 13.98
CA TYR A 95 1.46 -22.66 14.32
C TYR A 95 1.16 -21.72 13.14
N ALA A 96 2.20 -21.23 12.47
CA ALA A 96 2.08 -20.36 11.30
C ALA A 96 1.39 -21.04 10.10
N ASN A 97 1.69 -22.31 9.81
CA ASN A 97 0.97 -23.10 8.80
C ASN A 97 -0.51 -23.27 9.15
N ILE A 98 -0.87 -23.47 10.42
CA ILE A 98 -2.28 -23.55 10.85
C ILE A 98 -2.95 -22.17 10.75
N ALA A 99 -2.28 -21.09 11.17
CA ALA A 99 -2.82 -19.73 11.09
C ALA A 99 -3.07 -19.29 9.64
N ALA A 100 -2.11 -19.54 8.74
CA ALA A 100 -2.27 -19.32 7.31
C ALA A 100 -3.37 -20.22 6.70
N ALA A 101 -3.43 -21.50 7.07
CA ALA A 101 -4.50 -22.39 6.62
C ALA A 101 -5.89 -21.96 7.10
N LEU A 102 -6.05 -21.37 8.28
CA LEU A 102 -7.33 -20.86 8.75
C LEU A 102 -7.67 -19.49 8.14
N CYS A 103 -6.66 -18.65 7.88
CA CYS A 103 -6.78 -17.40 7.12
C CYS A 103 -7.47 -17.63 5.77
N VAL A 104 -7.07 -18.67 5.03
CA VAL A 104 -7.59 -18.94 3.67
C VAL A 104 -9.04 -19.45 3.59
N THR A 105 -9.84 -19.39 4.66
CA THR A 105 -11.16 -20.06 4.72
C THR A 105 -12.38 -19.15 4.47
N LYS A 106 -12.22 -17.82 4.30
CA LYS A 106 -13.33 -16.85 4.25
C LYS A 106 -12.97 -15.53 3.53
N TYR A 107 -13.98 -14.70 3.23
CA TYR A 107 -13.87 -13.37 2.59
C TYR A 107 -13.75 -12.19 3.59
N GLY A 108 -12.87 -11.23 3.29
CA GLY A 108 -12.90 -9.85 3.82
C GLY A 108 -12.15 -9.60 5.15
N ALA A 109 -11.47 -8.45 5.28
CA ALA A 109 -10.38 -8.20 6.25
C ALA A 109 -10.71 -8.22 7.77
N ALA A 110 -11.95 -8.46 8.17
CA ALA A 110 -12.36 -8.52 9.59
C ALA A 110 -13.36 -9.66 9.91
N ALA A 111 -14.17 -10.09 8.94
CA ALA A 111 -14.92 -11.36 9.03
C ALA A 111 -14.05 -12.59 8.67
N ALA A 112 -12.89 -12.30 8.07
CA ALA A 112 -11.79 -13.15 7.69
C ALA A 112 -10.50 -12.29 7.72
N ILE A 113 -9.50 -12.68 6.92
CA ILE A 113 -8.48 -11.80 6.36
C ILE A 113 -8.87 -11.62 4.86
N PRO A 114 -8.52 -10.53 4.14
CA PRO A 114 -9.24 -10.21 2.89
C PRO A 114 -8.94 -11.17 1.73
N HIS A 115 -9.75 -11.11 0.66
CA HIS A 115 -9.56 -11.99 -0.51
C HIS A 115 -8.34 -11.60 -1.35
N ARG A 116 -7.78 -12.53 -2.12
CA ARG A 116 -6.68 -12.23 -3.03
C ARG A 116 -7.17 -11.39 -4.18
N ASP A 117 -8.26 -11.79 -4.82
CA ASP A 117 -8.84 -11.01 -5.92
C ASP A 117 -9.37 -9.65 -5.43
N ALA A 118 -9.84 -9.56 -4.18
CA ALA A 118 -10.24 -8.28 -3.58
C ALA A 118 -9.04 -7.38 -3.24
N VAL A 119 -7.97 -7.94 -2.68
CA VAL A 119 -6.73 -7.17 -2.39
C VAL A 119 -5.99 -6.82 -3.67
N GLU A 120 -5.96 -7.67 -4.70
CA GLU A 120 -5.30 -7.41 -5.97
C GLU A 120 -6.13 -6.53 -6.89
N THR A 121 -7.46 -6.63 -6.93
CA THR A 121 -8.32 -5.67 -7.65
C THR A 121 -8.07 -4.25 -7.12
N ILE A 122 -8.11 -4.07 -5.79
CA ILE A 122 -7.92 -2.74 -5.23
C ILE A 122 -6.43 -2.40 -5.06
N LEU A 123 -5.45 -3.33 -5.00
CA LEU A 123 -4.02 -2.99 -5.12
C LEU A 123 -3.66 -2.54 -6.52
N ASN A 124 -4.26 -3.12 -7.57
CA ASN A 124 -4.18 -2.56 -8.90
C ASN A 124 -4.80 -1.16 -8.92
N GLY A 125 -5.89 -0.91 -8.17
CA GLY A 125 -6.43 0.44 -7.92
C GLY A 125 -5.54 1.39 -7.11
N TYR A 126 -4.88 0.94 -6.04
CA TYR A 126 -3.98 1.73 -5.18
C TYR A 126 -2.68 2.04 -5.93
N ALA A 127 -2.19 1.09 -6.73
CA ALA A 127 -1.12 1.28 -7.69
C ALA A 127 -1.54 2.23 -8.83
N ILE A 128 -2.72 2.08 -9.43
CA ILE A 128 -3.18 3.04 -10.45
C ILE A 128 -3.21 4.46 -9.88
N ASN A 129 -3.78 4.67 -8.68
CA ASN A 129 -3.84 6.00 -8.09
C ASN A 129 -2.45 6.58 -7.77
N THR A 130 -1.55 5.84 -7.11
CA THR A 130 -0.28 6.41 -6.62
C THR A 130 0.93 6.01 -7.49
N LYS A 131 1.04 4.76 -7.93
CA LYS A 131 2.13 4.29 -8.83
C LYS A 131 1.97 4.82 -10.27
N ALA A 132 0.76 4.95 -10.82
CA ALA A 132 0.64 5.56 -12.16
C ALA A 132 0.91 7.07 -12.12
N ALA A 133 0.47 7.77 -11.07
CA ALA A 133 0.89 9.15 -10.82
C ALA A 133 2.41 9.26 -10.68
N MET A 134 3.06 8.39 -9.90
CA MET A 134 4.51 8.32 -9.75
C MET A 134 5.24 8.10 -11.09
N VAL A 135 4.77 7.15 -11.91
CA VAL A 135 5.39 6.83 -13.21
C VAL A 135 5.18 7.99 -14.21
N ALA A 136 3.97 8.52 -14.33
CA ALA A 136 3.70 9.66 -15.21
C ALA A 136 4.51 10.90 -14.82
N ALA A 137 4.58 11.21 -13.53
CA ALA A 137 5.39 12.30 -13.00
C ALA A 137 6.89 12.05 -13.16
N GLN A 138 7.37 10.80 -13.04
CA GLN A 138 8.76 10.44 -13.29
C GLN A 138 9.14 10.60 -14.77
N GLU A 139 8.35 10.09 -15.71
CA GLU A 139 8.65 10.22 -17.16
C GLU A 139 8.56 11.69 -17.62
N PHE A 140 7.57 12.44 -17.14
CA PHE A 140 7.49 13.88 -17.38
C PHE A 140 8.72 14.62 -16.86
N SER A 141 9.19 14.27 -15.65
CA SER A 141 10.38 14.88 -15.06
C SER A 141 11.66 14.52 -15.80
N LYS A 142 11.84 13.25 -16.21
CA LYS A 142 12.95 12.82 -17.07
C LYS A 142 13.00 13.64 -18.37
N ALA A 143 11.85 13.81 -19.02
CA ALA A 143 11.74 14.58 -20.27
C ALA A 143 12.07 16.07 -20.08
N LEU A 144 11.60 16.70 -18.99
CA LEU A 144 11.92 18.09 -18.65
C LEU A 144 13.41 18.28 -18.31
N ILE A 145 14.00 17.39 -17.52
CA ILE A 145 15.43 17.43 -17.16
C ILE A 145 16.29 17.27 -18.42
N ALA A 146 16.00 16.28 -19.28
CA ALA A 146 16.70 16.08 -20.54
C ALA A 146 16.56 17.26 -21.52
N ALA A 147 15.45 18.01 -21.45
CA ALA A 147 15.22 19.23 -22.23
C ALA A 147 15.75 20.52 -21.55
N ASN A 148 16.31 20.43 -20.35
CA ASN A 148 16.69 21.55 -19.48
C ASN A 148 15.57 22.59 -19.32
N LYS A 149 14.38 22.14 -18.91
CA LYS A 149 13.18 22.98 -18.74
C LYS A 149 12.57 22.86 -17.33
N PRO A 150 12.10 23.97 -16.73
CA PRO A 150 11.33 23.93 -15.49
C PRO A 150 9.94 23.33 -15.72
N GLY A 151 9.21 23.04 -14.64
CA GLY A 151 7.86 22.48 -14.73
C GLY A 151 7.04 22.56 -13.44
N ALA A 152 5.81 22.10 -13.54
CA ALA A 152 4.88 22.01 -12.41
C ALA A 152 4.07 20.71 -12.50
N ILE A 153 3.90 20.04 -11.37
CA ILE A 153 3.12 18.81 -11.21
C ILE A 153 2.12 19.03 -10.07
N VAL A 154 0.86 18.67 -10.28
CA VAL A 154 -0.21 18.73 -9.28
C VAL A 154 -0.85 17.36 -9.14
N ASN A 155 -0.62 16.71 -8.01
CA ASN A 155 -1.25 15.44 -7.67
C ASN A 155 -2.62 15.70 -7.00
N VAL A 156 -3.62 14.85 -7.30
CA VAL A 156 -4.98 14.98 -6.76
C VAL A 156 -5.24 13.86 -5.75
N SER A 157 -5.02 14.20 -4.48
CA SER A 157 -5.17 13.34 -3.33
C SER A 157 -6.62 13.41 -2.79
N SER A 158 -6.83 13.54 -1.47
CA SER A 158 -8.13 13.58 -0.80
C SER A 158 -7.94 14.11 0.62
N ILE A 159 -8.97 14.65 1.26
CA ILE A 159 -8.96 14.87 2.74
C ILE A 159 -8.71 13.57 3.52
N SER A 160 -8.96 12.41 2.90
CA SER A 160 -8.71 11.07 3.47
C SER A 160 -7.23 10.75 3.70
N SER A 161 -6.29 11.61 3.28
CA SER A 161 -4.90 11.53 3.72
C SER A 161 -4.65 12.13 5.12
N PHE A 162 -5.51 13.04 5.56
CA PHE A 162 -5.45 13.71 6.86
C PHE A 162 -6.30 13.02 7.93
N VAL A 163 -7.47 12.50 7.55
CA VAL A 163 -8.44 11.89 8.48
C VAL A 163 -8.94 10.54 7.99
N GLY A 164 -9.07 9.59 8.92
CA GLY A 164 -9.62 8.27 8.66
C GLY A 164 -11.15 8.28 8.54
N PHE A 165 -11.67 7.54 7.57
CA PHE A 165 -13.09 7.20 7.45
C PHE A 165 -13.26 5.69 7.64
N ALA A 166 -14.34 5.26 8.29
CA ALA A 166 -14.69 3.85 8.42
C ALA A 166 -14.76 3.18 7.03
N ASP A 167 -14.34 1.92 6.93
CA ASP A 167 -14.29 1.10 5.71
C ASP A 167 -13.41 1.62 4.55
N HIS A 168 -12.78 2.79 4.68
CA HIS A 168 -11.95 3.42 3.64
C HIS A 168 -10.44 3.24 3.86
N ALA A 169 -10.01 2.42 4.82
CA ALA A 169 -8.64 2.36 5.35
C ALA A 169 -7.52 2.40 4.27
N ALA A 170 -7.65 1.61 3.20
CA ALA A 170 -6.64 1.53 2.16
C ALA A 170 -6.79 2.61 1.06
N TYR A 171 -7.98 3.18 0.86
CA TYR A 171 -8.13 4.44 0.11
C TYR A 171 -7.40 5.57 0.83
N CYS A 172 -7.62 5.73 2.14
CA CYS A 172 -6.89 6.67 2.98
C CYS A 172 -5.37 6.46 2.88
N ALA A 173 -4.90 5.21 2.98
CA ALA A 173 -3.47 4.88 2.84
C ALA A 173 -2.90 5.28 1.45
N SER A 174 -3.62 4.99 0.35
CA SER A 174 -3.17 5.37 -1.00
C SER A 174 -3.01 6.90 -1.16
N LYS A 175 -3.90 7.67 -0.54
CA LYS A 175 -3.91 9.14 -0.56
C LYS A 175 -2.85 9.74 0.37
N GLY A 176 -2.64 9.15 1.56
CA GLY A 176 -1.47 9.46 2.41
C GLY A 176 -0.14 9.20 1.71
N ALA A 177 -0.04 8.11 0.94
CA ALA A 177 1.14 7.80 0.13
C ALA A 177 1.35 8.81 -1.02
N MET A 178 0.28 9.30 -1.66
CA MET A 178 0.36 10.34 -2.69
C MET A 178 0.88 11.68 -2.12
N ASP A 179 0.46 12.05 -0.92
CA ASP A 179 0.96 13.26 -0.23
C ASP A 179 2.44 13.10 0.15
N ALA A 180 2.85 11.92 0.62
CA ALA A 180 4.25 11.62 0.93
C ALA A 180 5.15 11.63 -0.31
N MET A 181 4.73 10.96 -1.38
CA MET A 181 5.39 10.96 -2.70
C MET A 181 5.58 12.39 -3.22
N SER A 182 4.55 13.23 -3.14
CA SER A 182 4.60 14.62 -3.60
C SER A 182 5.70 15.44 -2.91
N ARG A 183 5.93 15.21 -1.60
CA ARG A 183 7.00 15.87 -0.84
C ARG A 183 8.39 15.37 -1.22
N VAL A 184 8.56 14.06 -1.46
CA VAL A 184 9.85 13.49 -1.93
C VAL A 184 10.20 14.04 -3.31
N MET A 185 9.26 13.97 -4.26
CA MET A 185 9.47 14.50 -5.61
C MET A 185 9.74 16.01 -5.62
N ALA A 186 9.08 16.79 -4.77
CA ALA A 186 9.34 18.23 -4.62
C ALA A 186 10.77 18.54 -4.16
N ASN A 187 11.36 17.71 -3.29
CA ASN A 187 12.74 17.84 -2.84
C ASN A 187 13.74 17.41 -3.91
N GLU A 188 13.53 16.24 -4.52
CA GLU A 188 14.43 15.67 -5.54
C GLU A 188 14.47 16.49 -6.83
N LEU A 189 13.31 17.02 -7.25
CA LEU A 189 13.15 17.68 -8.55
C LEU A 189 13.29 19.21 -8.49
N GLY A 190 13.22 19.81 -7.31
CA GLY A 190 13.30 21.27 -7.13
C GLY A 190 14.60 21.88 -7.67
N GLN A 191 15.71 21.13 -7.63
CA GLN A 191 17.00 21.53 -8.21
C GLN A 191 16.97 21.73 -9.73
N TYR A 192 16.01 21.12 -10.44
CA TYR A 192 15.80 21.25 -11.89
C TYR A 192 14.71 22.28 -12.23
N GLY A 193 14.22 23.05 -11.25
CA GLY A 193 13.12 24.00 -11.44
C GLY A 193 11.75 23.34 -11.65
N ILE A 194 11.58 22.08 -11.26
CA ILE A 194 10.31 21.36 -11.32
C ILE A 194 9.65 21.39 -9.93
N ARG A 195 8.44 21.94 -9.85
CA ARG A 195 7.64 22.02 -8.61
C ARG A 195 6.63 20.86 -8.56
N VAL A 196 6.44 20.27 -7.38
CA VAL A 196 5.43 19.23 -7.15
C VAL A 196 4.57 19.61 -5.95
N ASN A 197 3.25 19.68 -6.16
CA ASN A 197 2.27 20.01 -5.12
C ASN A 197 1.13 18.98 -5.12
N CYS A 198 0.40 18.90 -4.02
CA CYS A 198 -0.75 18.02 -3.86
C CYS A 198 -2.00 18.84 -3.46
N ILE A 199 -3.16 18.46 -3.97
CA ILE A 199 -4.45 19.00 -3.53
C ILE A 199 -5.34 17.89 -2.98
N ASN A 200 -6.17 18.22 -2.00
CA ASN A 200 -6.85 17.24 -1.16
C ASN A 200 -8.34 17.58 -1.06
N PRO A 201 -9.15 17.28 -2.11
CA PRO A 201 -10.57 17.58 -2.10
C PRO A 201 -11.37 16.77 -1.07
N ILE A 202 -12.49 17.33 -0.62
CA ILE A 202 -13.63 16.56 -0.12
C ILE A 202 -14.42 15.96 -1.30
N VAL A 203 -15.56 15.33 -1.03
CA VAL A 203 -16.57 14.96 -2.04
C VAL A 203 -16.77 16.14 -3.00
N THR A 204 -16.50 15.89 -4.28
CA THR A 204 -16.62 16.86 -5.36
C THR A 204 -17.76 16.42 -6.28
N MET A 205 -18.71 17.31 -6.56
CA MET A 205 -19.95 16.98 -7.28
C MET A 205 -19.68 16.78 -8.78
N THR A 206 -19.30 15.55 -9.14
CA THR A 206 -19.31 15.00 -10.50
C THR A 206 -20.58 14.17 -10.73
N GLU A 207 -20.85 13.75 -11.96
CA GLU A 207 -21.98 12.87 -12.30
C GLU A 207 -21.96 11.57 -11.46
N LEU A 208 -20.79 10.92 -11.38
CA LEU A 208 -20.55 9.74 -10.54
C LEU A 208 -20.74 10.02 -9.03
N ALA A 209 -20.36 11.21 -8.56
CA ALA A 209 -20.58 11.59 -7.17
C ALA A 209 -22.06 11.89 -6.89
N ALA A 210 -22.82 12.42 -7.84
CA ALA A 210 -24.25 12.64 -7.70
C ALA A 210 -24.99 11.31 -7.48
N GLU A 211 -24.69 10.27 -8.27
CA GLU A 211 -25.23 8.91 -8.04
C GLU A 211 -24.85 8.36 -6.65
N ALA A 212 -23.60 8.61 -6.21
CA ALA A 212 -23.11 8.10 -4.93
C ALA A 212 -23.59 8.89 -3.70
N TRP A 213 -24.09 10.12 -3.84
CA TRP A 213 -24.42 11.03 -2.74
C TRP A 213 -25.81 11.68 -2.83
N SER A 214 -26.67 11.25 -3.78
CA SER A 214 -28.05 11.76 -3.94
C SER A 214 -28.99 11.46 -2.76
N ASP A 215 -28.63 10.52 -1.88
CA ASP A 215 -29.37 10.21 -0.66
C ASP A 215 -29.05 11.24 0.45
N PRO A 216 -30.04 12.00 0.95
CA PRO A 216 -29.87 12.92 2.09
C PRO A 216 -29.35 12.21 3.35
N ALA A 217 -29.83 10.99 3.64
CA ALA A 217 -29.44 10.26 4.85
C ALA A 217 -27.94 9.88 4.86
N LYS A 218 -27.33 9.77 3.66
CA LYS A 218 -25.90 9.54 3.48
C LYS A 218 -25.08 10.83 3.42
N SER A 219 -25.62 11.88 2.79
CA SER A 219 -24.88 13.13 2.54
C SER A 219 -24.92 14.12 3.71
N GLU A 220 -26.05 14.29 4.39
CA GLU A 220 -26.20 15.21 5.53
C GLU A 220 -25.20 14.99 6.68
N PRO A 221 -24.85 13.74 7.09
CA PRO A 221 -23.86 13.51 8.16
C PRO A 221 -22.43 13.96 7.82
N ILE A 222 -22.09 14.10 6.54
CA ILE A 222 -20.82 14.67 6.09
C ILE A 222 -20.98 16.17 5.84
N MET A 223 -22.04 16.59 5.15
CA MET A 223 -22.28 17.98 4.78
C MET A 223 -22.45 18.91 6.00
N SER A 224 -23.13 18.45 7.06
CA SER A 224 -23.26 19.19 8.34
C SER A 224 -21.93 19.41 9.07
N ARG A 225 -20.90 18.60 8.77
CA ARG A 225 -19.54 18.78 9.31
C ARG A 225 -18.74 19.81 8.53
N ILE A 226 -19.11 20.15 7.29
CA ILE A 226 -18.46 21.16 6.45
C ILE A 226 -18.93 22.57 6.88
N PRO A 227 -18.04 23.48 7.34
CA PRO A 227 -18.41 24.85 7.69
C PRO A 227 -19.11 25.65 6.57
N LEU A 228 -18.77 25.42 5.30
CA LEU A 228 -19.47 26.03 4.15
C LEU A 228 -20.82 25.38 3.80
N GLY A 229 -21.24 24.31 4.50
CA GLY A 229 -22.57 23.70 4.36
C GLY A 229 -22.88 23.02 3.02
N LYS A 230 -21.86 22.80 2.17
CA LYS A 230 -21.99 22.15 0.85
C LYS A 230 -20.75 21.33 0.50
N PHE A 231 -20.90 20.40 -0.45
CA PHE A 231 -19.77 19.74 -1.10
C PHE A 231 -19.02 20.68 -2.07
N ALA A 232 -17.86 20.24 -2.56
CA ALA A 232 -17.07 21.00 -3.53
C ALA A 232 -17.63 20.85 -4.95
N GLU A 233 -17.53 21.90 -5.76
CA GLU A 233 -17.84 21.83 -7.20
C GLU A 233 -16.59 21.49 -8.01
N VAL A 234 -16.77 20.96 -9.23
CA VAL A 234 -15.65 20.68 -10.16
C VAL A 234 -14.76 21.91 -10.36
N ASN A 235 -15.36 23.10 -10.42
CA ASN A 235 -14.64 24.36 -10.56
C ASN A 235 -13.81 24.74 -9.32
N ASP A 236 -14.22 24.36 -8.10
CA ASP A 236 -13.47 24.65 -6.88
C ASP A 236 -12.10 23.92 -6.92
N VAL A 237 -12.10 22.67 -7.42
CA VAL A 237 -10.90 21.85 -7.61
C VAL A 237 -10.09 22.32 -8.83
N ALA A 238 -10.73 22.50 -9.99
CA ALA A 238 -10.05 22.83 -11.24
C ALA A 238 -9.31 24.18 -11.19
N ASN A 239 -9.91 25.21 -10.58
CA ASN A 239 -9.28 26.52 -10.44
C ASN A 239 -7.98 26.46 -9.62
N LEU A 240 -7.91 25.62 -8.58
CA LEU A 240 -6.69 25.43 -7.78
C LEU A 240 -5.60 24.71 -8.58
N ILE A 241 -5.95 23.69 -9.38
CA ILE A 241 -5.00 23.00 -10.27
C ILE A 241 -4.38 24.01 -11.25
N VAL A 242 -5.20 24.82 -11.93
CA VAL A 242 -4.72 25.83 -12.88
C VAL A 242 -3.82 26.87 -12.20
N PHE A 243 -4.15 27.31 -10.98
CA PHE A 243 -3.30 28.20 -10.20
C PHE A 243 -1.93 27.57 -9.89
N LEU A 244 -1.90 26.33 -9.39
CA LEU A 244 -0.68 25.62 -8.99
C LEU A 244 0.22 25.22 -10.18
N LEU A 245 -0.35 25.01 -11.37
CA LEU A 245 0.40 24.83 -12.61
C LEU A 245 0.98 26.16 -13.15
N SER A 246 0.38 27.30 -12.79
CA SER A 246 0.80 28.62 -13.30
C SER A 246 1.96 29.27 -12.53
N GLU A 247 2.66 30.19 -13.20
CA GLU A 247 3.70 31.07 -12.63
C GLU A 247 3.27 31.87 -11.39
N LYS A 248 1.95 32.06 -11.18
CA LYS A 248 1.41 32.72 -9.98
C LYS A 248 1.74 31.95 -8.69
N SER A 249 2.07 30.67 -8.81
CA SER A 249 2.41 29.77 -7.70
C SER A 249 3.91 29.42 -7.61
N ARG A 250 4.81 30.17 -8.26
CA ARG A 250 6.24 29.79 -8.40
C ARG A 250 7.02 29.48 -7.10
N MET A 251 6.57 29.95 -5.93
CA MET A 251 7.15 29.64 -4.62
C MET A 251 6.44 28.52 -3.86
N LEU A 252 5.35 27.96 -4.40
CA LEU A 252 4.65 26.81 -3.84
C LEU A 252 5.26 25.53 -4.43
N ASN A 253 5.92 24.78 -3.56
CA ASN A 253 6.49 23.46 -3.80
C ASN A 253 6.28 22.62 -2.52
N ALA A 254 6.09 21.31 -2.65
CA ALA A 254 5.75 20.38 -1.55
C ALA A 254 4.45 20.70 -0.78
N THR A 255 3.59 21.61 -1.24
CA THR A 255 2.37 21.99 -0.50
C THR A 255 1.27 20.93 -0.65
N THR A 256 0.60 20.60 0.44
CA THR A 256 -0.60 19.74 0.48
C THR A 256 -1.81 20.63 0.85
N ILE A 257 -2.74 20.86 -0.07
CA ILE A 257 -3.79 21.90 0.06
C ILE A 257 -5.20 21.28 0.07
N PRO A 258 -5.93 21.30 1.19
CA PRO A 258 -7.34 20.90 1.25
C PRO A 258 -8.26 21.75 0.36
N VAL A 259 -9.25 21.09 -0.26
CA VAL A 259 -10.38 21.74 -0.96
C VAL A 259 -11.66 21.15 -0.37
N ASP A 260 -11.98 21.56 0.85
CA ASP A 260 -12.83 20.81 1.78
C ASP A 260 -13.96 21.62 2.45
N GLY A 261 -14.07 22.90 2.12
CA GLY A 261 -15.01 23.83 2.77
C GLY A 261 -14.77 24.03 4.26
N GLY A 262 -13.58 23.70 4.78
CA GLY A 262 -13.21 23.77 6.20
C GLY A 262 -13.52 22.52 7.02
N PHE A 263 -13.83 21.37 6.39
CA PHE A 263 -14.12 20.11 7.08
C PHE A 263 -13.00 19.66 8.03
N LEU A 264 -11.74 19.90 7.67
CA LEU A 264 -10.54 19.56 8.46
C LEU A 264 -10.20 20.61 9.54
N ALA A 265 -10.99 21.67 9.69
CA ALA A 265 -10.77 22.72 10.69
C ALA A 265 -11.50 22.46 12.03
N ARG A 266 -11.87 21.21 12.31
CA ARG A 266 -12.69 20.76 13.45
C ARG A 266 -12.20 19.41 13.99
#